data_AF-A0A1E7XYB6-F1
#
_entry.id   AF-A0A1E7XYB6-F1
#
_cell.length_a   1.000
_cell.length_b   1.000
_cell.length_c   1.000
_cell.angle_alpha   90.00
_cell.angle_beta   90.00
_cell.angle_gamma   90.00
#
_symmetry.space_group_name_H-M   'P 1'
#
loop_
_entity.id
_entity.type
_entity.pdbx_description
1 polymer ?
#
loop_
_entity_poly.entity_id
_entity_poly.type
_entity_poly.pdbx_seq_one_letter_code
_entity_poly.pdbx_strand_id
1 'polypeptide(L)'
;MRPGAIGPTQAAAMLDCPEPFLSGLVSHGLLRRRPDGLYDVAAVERARRRNPALRLLGTPLCDRELHGLNAGLRIPAGSSGGLVIGGARYMRLWEVLDAYWRPGRMA
;
A
#
# COMPACT_ATOMS: atom_id res chain seq x y z
N MET A 1 6.79 -28.35 -1.23
CA MET A 1 5.85 -27.20 -1.22
C MET A 1 5.34 -27.04 0.21
N ARG A 2 5.56 -25.90 0.88
CA ARG A 2 4.98 -25.67 2.22
C ARG A 2 3.58 -25.07 2.05
N PRO A 3 2.52 -25.66 2.61
CA PRO A 3 1.17 -25.09 2.52
C PRO A 3 1.17 -23.65 3.04
N GLY A 4 0.54 -22.72 2.31
CA GLY A 4 0.35 -21.33 2.73
C GLY A 4 1.54 -20.38 2.51
N ALA A 5 2.62 -20.82 1.86
CA ALA A 5 3.70 -19.93 1.43
C ALA A 5 3.43 -19.39 0.01
N ILE A 6 3.45 -18.08 -0.16
CA ILE A 6 3.22 -17.39 -1.45
C ILE A 6 4.42 -16.53 -1.84
N GLY A 7 4.59 -16.37 -3.14
CA GLY A 7 5.62 -15.50 -3.71
C GLY A 7 5.29 -14.01 -3.56
N PRO A 8 6.26 -13.11 -3.80
CA PRO A 8 6.05 -11.66 -3.73
C PRO A 8 4.91 -11.17 -4.62
N THR A 9 4.82 -11.63 -5.87
CA THR A 9 3.77 -11.23 -6.81
C THR A 9 2.36 -11.55 -6.29
N GLN A 10 2.17 -12.75 -5.70
CA GLN A 10 0.91 -13.17 -5.10
C GLN A 10 0.58 -12.35 -3.85
N ALA A 11 1.58 -12.05 -3.01
CA ALA A 11 1.39 -11.22 -1.83
C ALA A 11 1.00 -9.78 -2.20
N ALA A 12 1.59 -9.23 -3.27
CA ALA A 12 1.26 -7.91 -3.79
C ALA A 12 -0.17 -7.86 -4.33
N ALA A 13 -0.59 -8.90 -5.06
CA ALA A 13 -1.96 -9.04 -5.55
C ALA A 13 -2.99 -9.13 -4.41
N MET A 14 -2.69 -9.87 -3.33
CA MET A 14 -3.57 -9.94 -2.15
C MET A 14 -3.74 -8.59 -1.44
N LEU A 15 -2.75 -7.71 -1.58
CA LEU A 15 -2.70 -6.38 -0.98
C LEU A 15 -3.06 -5.28 -1.99
N ASP A 16 -3.44 -5.62 -3.22
CA ASP A 16 -3.80 -4.68 -4.29
C ASP A 16 -2.75 -3.56 -4.49
N CYS A 17 -1.47 -3.96 -4.53
CA CYS A 17 -0.33 -3.05 -4.65
C CYS A 17 0.76 -3.65 -5.55
N PRO A 18 1.67 -2.83 -6.10
CA PRO A 18 2.77 -3.35 -6.92
C PRO A 18 3.84 -4.05 -6.05
N GLU A 19 4.45 -5.12 -6.57
CA GLU A 19 5.43 -5.93 -5.84
C GLU A 19 6.58 -5.11 -5.18
N PRO A 20 7.17 -4.09 -5.83
CA PRO A 20 8.22 -3.27 -5.22
C PRO A 20 7.79 -2.56 -3.92
N PHE A 21 6.50 -2.27 -3.76
CA PHE A 21 5.95 -1.60 -2.59
C PHE A 21 5.97 -2.47 -1.33
N LEU A 22 5.99 -3.80 -1.48
CA LEU A 22 6.07 -4.74 -0.35
C LEU A 22 7.29 -4.48 0.54
N SER A 23 8.40 -3.99 -0.04
CA SER A 23 9.59 -3.60 0.71
C SER A 23 9.32 -2.48 1.72
N GLY A 24 8.50 -1.50 1.35
CA GLY A 24 8.05 -0.43 2.24
C GLY A 24 7.18 -0.99 3.36
N LEU A 25 6.20 -1.83 3.03
CA LEU A 25 5.35 -2.47 4.04
C LEU A 25 6.14 -3.26 5.09
N VAL A 26 7.18 -3.98 4.66
CA VAL A 26 8.06 -4.71 5.57
C VAL A 26 8.90 -3.75 6.43
N SER A 27 9.46 -2.70 5.83
CA SER A 27 10.31 -1.72 6.52
C SER A 27 9.52 -0.94 7.59
N HIS A 28 8.23 -0.69 7.36
CA HIS A 28 7.33 -0.03 8.30
C HIS A 28 6.61 -1.00 9.25
N GLY A 29 6.98 -2.29 9.26
CA GLY A 29 6.43 -3.28 10.18
C GLY A 29 4.96 -3.68 9.93
N LEU A 30 4.42 -3.30 8.76
CA LEU A 30 3.04 -3.61 8.36
C LEU A 30 2.90 -5.02 7.77
N LEU A 31 4.00 -5.57 7.27
CA LEU A 31 4.08 -6.91 6.69
C LEU A 31 5.34 -7.62 7.17
N ARG A 32 5.29 -8.96 7.26
CA ARG A 32 6.47 -9.76 7.61
C ARG A 32 6.87 -10.64 6.43
N ARG A 33 8.09 -10.43 5.94
CA ARG A 33 8.73 -11.30 4.94
C ARG A 33 9.57 -12.37 5.66
N ARG A 34 9.53 -13.60 5.15
CA ARG A 34 10.31 -14.71 5.70
C ARG A 34 11.77 -14.65 5.19
N PRO A 35 12.72 -15.35 5.85
CA PRO A 35 14.12 -15.37 5.42
C PRO A 35 14.34 -15.92 4.01
N ASP A 36 13.46 -16.83 3.55
CA ASP A 36 13.46 -17.41 2.21
C ASP A 36 12.83 -16.49 1.14
N GLY A 37 12.44 -15.26 1.52
CA GLY A 37 11.84 -14.28 0.60
C GLY A 37 10.35 -14.44 0.37
N LEU A 38 9.72 -15.48 0.94
CA LEU A 38 8.29 -15.77 0.79
C LEU A 38 7.45 -15.08 1.86
N TYR A 39 6.14 -15.07 1.62
CA TYR A 39 5.13 -14.59 2.57
C TYR A 39 4.24 -15.75 3.02
N ASP A 40 3.76 -15.67 4.26
CA ASP A 40 2.76 -16.58 4.78
C ASP A 40 1.37 -15.97 4.56
N VAL A 41 0.49 -16.66 3.85
CA VAL A 41 -0.88 -16.23 3.52
C VAL A 41 -1.66 -15.86 4.79
N ALA A 42 -1.58 -16.68 5.84
CA ALA A 42 -2.29 -16.43 7.09
C ALA A 42 -1.71 -15.21 7.81
N ALA A 43 -0.40 -14.95 7.69
CA ALA A 43 0.21 -13.73 8.21
C ALA A 43 -0.23 -12.48 7.45
N VAL A 44 -0.31 -12.54 6.11
CA VAL A 44 -0.83 -11.45 5.25
C VAL A 44 -2.29 -11.14 5.62
N GLU A 45 -3.13 -12.17 5.70
CA GLU A 45 -4.53 -12.02 6.11
C GLU A 45 -4.66 -11.44 7.52
N ARG A 46 -3.84 -11.90 8.47
CA ARG A 46 -3.82 -11.35 9.82
C ARG A 46 -3.41 -9.88 9.83
N ALA A 47 -2.43 -9.49 9.01
CA ALA A 47 -2.04 -8.09 8.85
C ALA A 47 -3.22 -7.26 8.30
N ARG A 48 -3.91 -7.72 7.25
CA ARG A 48 -5.11 -7.07 6.69
C ARG A 48 -6.27 -6.95 7.69
N ARG A 49 -6.39 -7.86 8.66
CA ARG A 49 -7.38 -7.79 9.74
C ARG A 49 -7.00 -6.79 10.82
N ARG A 50 -5.72 -6.69 11.15
CA ARG A 50 -5.21 -5.77 12.17
C ARG A 50 -5.11 -4.33 11.68
N ASN A 51 -4.80 -4.13 10.40
CA ASN A 51 -4.69 -2.82 9.80
C ASN A 51 -5.65 -2.71 8.60
N PRO A 52 -6.84 -2.10 8.78
CA PRO A 52 -7.80 -1.90 7.70
C PRO A 52 -7.25 -1.12 6.50
N ALA A 53 -6.26 -0.24 6.69
CA ALA A 53 -5.65 0.51 5.60
C ALA A 53 -4.97 -0.40 4.57
N LEU A 54 -4.50 -1.59 4.97
CA LEU A 54 -3.94 -2.59 4.05
C LEU A 54 -4.97 -3.16 3.06
N ARG A 55 -6.26 -3.00 3.33
CA ARG A 55 -7.34 -3.40 2.41
C ARG A 55 -7.66 -2.30 1.40
N LEU A 56 -7.21 -1.08 1.65
CA LEU A 56 -7.48 0.10 0.84
C LEU A 56 -6.31 0.48 -0.07
N LEU A 57 -5.21 -0.30 -0.08
CA LEU A 57 -3.97 0.04 -0.77
C LEU A 57 -4.18 0.38 -2.25
N GLY A 58 -4.96 -0.42 -2.98
CA GLY A 58 -5.29 -0.12 -4.38
C GLY A 58 -6.55 0.72 -4.58
N THR A 59 -7.25 1.09 -3.50
CA THR A 59 -8.42 1.97 -3.55
C THR A 59 -7.98 3.42 -3.80
N PRO A 60 -8.52 4.09 -4.84
CA PRO A 60 -8.32 5.52 -5.02
C PRO A 60 -9.02 6.31 -3.92
N LEU A 61 -8.30 7.19 -3.24
CA LEU A 61 -8.81 8.04 -2.16
C LEU A 61 -8.50 9.51 -2.46
N CYS A 62 -9.42 10.40 -2.09
CA CYS A 62 -9.19 11.84 -2.13
C CYS A 62 -8.51 12.35 -0.85
N ASP A 63 -8.01 13.60 -0.85
CA ASP A 63 -7.36 14.21 0.33
C ASP A 63 -8.23 14.15 1.59
N ARG A 64 -9.55 14.29 1.47
CA ARG A 64 -10.48 14.20 2.61
C ARG A 64 -10.48 12.80 3.22
N GLU A 65 -10.51 11.75 2.40
CA GLU A 65 -10.49 10.36 2.86
C GLU A 65 -9.13 9.97 3.44
N LEU A 66 -8.04 10.43 2.81
CA LEU A 66 -6.68 10.24 3.30
C LEU A 66 -6.49 10.89 4.67
N HIS A 67 -6.98 12.13 4.85
CA HIS A 67 -6.92 12.83 6.12
C HIS A 67 -7.69 12.08 7.23
N GLY A 68 -8.81 11.43 6.87
CA GLY A 68 -9.56 10.56 7.78
C GLY A 68 -8.80 9.30 8.21
N LEU A 69 -7.86 8.81 7.40
CA LEU A 69 -6.97 7.70 7.76
C LEU A 69 -5.79 8.19 8.62
N ASN A 70 -5.17 9.29 8.21
CA ASN A 70 -4.05 9.91 8.90
C ASN A 70 -3.90 11.36 8.43
N ALA A 71 -3.90 12.31 9.37
CA ALA A 71 -3.87 13.74 9.08
C ALA A 71 -2.63 14.20 8.28
N GLY A 72 -1.54 13.44 8.30
CA GLY A 72 -0.31 13.70 7.54
C GLY A 72 -0.33 13.19 6.11
N LEU A 73 -1.32 12.38 5.71
CA LEU A 73 -1.44 11.88 4.34
C LEU A 73 -2.17 12.90 3.47
N ARG A 74 -1.56 13.18 2.31
CA ARG A 74 -2.10 14.06 1.27
C ARG A 74 -1.66 13.58 -0.09
N ILE A 75 -2.45 13.84 -1.12
CA ILE A 75 -2.04 13.59 -2.50
C ILE A 75 -0.86 14.51 -2.82
N PRO A 76 0.28 13.98 -3.31
CA PRO A 76 1.42 14.84 -3.61
C PRO A 76 1.09 15.86 -4.71
N ALA A 77 1.62 17.07 -4.53
CA ALA A 77 1.57 18.11 -5.55
C ALA A 77 2.44 17.66 -6.76
N GLY A 78 1.93 17.84 -7.98
CA GLY A 78 2.64 17.40 -9.19
C GLY A 78 2.39 15.95 -9.63
N SER A 79 1.76 15.10 -8.82
CA SER A 79 1.43 13.73 -9.23
C SER A 79 0.49 13.72 -10.43
N SER A 80 0.99 13.24 -11.58
CA SER A 80 0.23 13.10 -12.82
C SER A 80 -0.65 11.84 -12.87
N GLY A 81 -0.44 10.90 -11.93
CA GLY A 81 -1.07 9.56 -11.93
C GLY A 81 -2.45 9.45 -11.27
N GLY A 82 -3.13 10.56 -10.99
CA GLY A 82 -4.41 10.56 -10.26
C GLY A 82 -5.64 10.62 -11.17
N LEU A 83 -6.72 9.94 -10.76
CA LEU A 83 -8.04 10.11 -11.37
C LEU A 83 -8.66 11.42 -10.87
N VAL A 84 -9.31 12.18 -11.74
CA VAL A 84 -10.08 13.38 -11.35
C VAL A 84 -11.56 13.11 -11.54
N ILE A 85 -12.34 13.16 -10.47
CA ILE A 85 -13.80 13.00 -10.49
C ILE A 85 -14.43 14.22 -9.83
N GLY A 86 -15.30 14.94 -10.56
CA GLY A 86 -16.01 16.10 -10.01
C GLY A 86 -15.09 17.21 -9.46
N GLY A 87 -13.89 17.35 -10.03
CA GLY A 87 -12.87 18.31 -9.59
C GLY A 87 -12.00 17.84 -8.41
N ALA A 88 -12.31 16.70 -7.78
CA ALA A 88 -11.48 16.10 -6.75
C ALA A 88 -10.45 15.15 -7.35
N ARG A 89 -9.21 15.21 -6.86
CA ARG A 89 -8.12 14.29 -7.21
C ARG A 89 -8.23 13.04 -6.34
N TYR A 90 -8.02 11.88 -6.96
CA TYR A 90 -7.98 10.59 -6.31
C TYR A 90 -6.68 9.89 -6.69
N MET A 91 -6.06 9.24 -5.71
CA MET A 91 -4.82 8.48 -5.89
C MET A 91 -4.88 7.20 -5.07
N ARG A 92 -4.29 6.11 -5.56
CA ARG A 92 -4.31 4.85 -4.81
C ARG A 92 -3.50 5.04 -3.53
N LEU A 93 -3.99 4.48 -2.43
CA LEU A 93 -3.33 4.64 -1.13
C LEU A 93 -1.87 4.17 -1.14
N TRP A 94 -1.52 3.10 -1.86
CA TRP A 94 -0.13 2.65 -1.96
C TRP A 94 0.78 3.69 -2.60
N GLU A 95 0.29 4.46 -3.58
CA GLU A 95 1.07 5.50 -4.26
C GLU A 95 1.32 6.67 -3.31
N VAL A 96 0.29 7.07 -2.57
CA VAL A 96 0.38 8.12 -1.54
C VAL A 96 1.36 7.71 -0.46
N LEU A 97 1.30 6.45 0.01
CA LEU A 97 2.22 5.93 1.01
C LEU A 97 3.65 5.81 0.50
N ASP A 98 3.88 5.36 -0.74
CA ASP A 98 5.24 5.31 -1.31
C ASP A 98 5.86 6.71 -1.41
N ALA A 99 5.07 7.70 -1.83
CA ALA A 99 5.49 9.10 -1.86
C ALA A 99 5.76 9.67 -0.47
N TYR A 100 4.91 9.34 0.49
CA TYR A 100 5.03 9.78 1.88
C TYR A 100 6.28 9.20 2.56
N TRP A 101 6.59 7.93 2.30
CA TRP A 101 7.79 7.27 2.83
C TRP A 101 9.07 7.64 2.09
N ARG A 102 8.97 8.12 0.85
CA ARG A 102 10.11 8.48 -0.01
C ARG A 102 9.92 9.87 -0.62
N PRO A 103 10.04 10.94 0.18
CA PRO A 103 9.95 12.31 -0.33
C PRO A 103 11.09 12.54 -1.34
N GLY A 104 10.75 12.65 -2.63
CA GLY A 104 11.69 12.89 -3.73
C GLY A 104 11.54 11.98 -4.96
N ARG A 105 10.71 10.93 -4.91
CA ARG A 105 10.53 10.00 -6.05
C ARG A 105 9.46 10.44 -7.08
N MET A 106 8.66 11.46 -6.75
CA MET A 106 7.56 11.95 -7.60
C MET A 106 7.78 13.38 -8.11
N ALA A 107 9.03 13.84 -8.16
CA ALA A 107 9.42 15.10 -8.80
C ALA A 107 9.66 14.90 -10.30
#